data_AF-A0A7S0FGP2-F1
#
_entry.id   AF-A0A7S0FGP2-F1
#
_cell.length_a   1.000
_cell.length_b   1.000
_cell.length_c   1.000
_cell.angle_alpha   90.00
_cell.angle_beta   90.00
_cell.angle_gamma   90.00
#
_symmetry.space_group_name_H-M   'P 1'
#
loop_
_entity.id
_entity.type
_entity.pdbx_description
1 polymer ?
#
loop_
_entity_poly.entity_id
_entity_poly.type
_entity_poly.pdbx_seq_one_letter_code
_entity_poly.pdbx_strand_id
1 'polypeptide(L)'
;APERLSTGAVVEELELEGERLHYRRRTGAGPEAGWVCVALKGKSLLVPVEAKDAAAALAQEHPDADSADESEEADHPYPSEERSQWLPPGAWARVKAVAEKQLLRVPRQVLPPEAAFCWSEADFRQYTRTGGATKPKLRVRFYVSPDCPQTIADLVTPPLSARNWACARSQPAASPPPIFIWEGYRRTIDPGPTLALRGLANRVPSLFPMTTKVGMLEAIQVHCAKEGVPFPPAWYPLAFRLPDDLEAWKAHVRRHPEKRWIYKPNGGARGIGIILVSKIEDVDSHDEPFSQRCREMPAFNPHESPLATRHFAPSGVIQQYVQDLLLWDKRKFAVRVYVLFVRVRPLL
;
A
#
# COMPACT_ATOMS: atom_id res chain seq x y z
N ALA A 1 13.11 7.13 -10.62
CA ALA A 1 13.99 6.00 -11.00
C ALA A 1 13.70 5.67 -12.45
N PRO A 2 14.70 5.29 -13.26
CA PRO A 2 14.44 4.87 -14.62
C PRO A 2 13.51 3.64 -14.60
N GLU A 3 12.53 3.67 -15.49
CA GLU A 3 11.55 2.60 -15.69
C GLU A 3 12.27 1.31 -16.10
N ARG A 4 11.82 0.16 -15.59
CA ARG A 4 12.46 -1.15 -15.83
C ARG A 4 11.55 -2.04 -16.67
N LEU A 5 12.17 -2.82 -17.55
CA LEU A 5 11.48 -3.89 -18.26
C LEU A 5 10.97 -4.94 -17.26
N SER A 6 9.69 -5.28 -17.36
CA SER A 6 9.04 -6.28 -16.50
C SER A 6 9.47 -7.71 -16.87
N THR A 7 9.45 -8.61 -15.89
CA THR A 7 9.69 -10.05 -16.14
C THR A 7 8.57 -10.63 -16.99
N GLY A 8 8.92 -11.35 -18.05
CA GLY A 8 7.96 -11.91 -19.00
C GLY A 8 7.61 -10.99 -20.18
N ALA A 9 8.16 -9.75 -20.21
CA ALA A 9 8.05 -8.91 -21.39
C ALA A 9 8.78 -9.56 -22.58
N VAL A 10 8.10 -9.61 -23.73
CA VAL A 10 8.73 -10.01 -25.00
C VAL A 10 9.32 -8.78 -25.64
N VAL A 11 10.57 -8.87 -26.07
CA VAL A 11 11.30 -7.79 -26.70
C VAL A 11 11.93 -8.26 -28.00
N GLU A 12 11.99 -7.35 -28.97
CA GLU A 12 12.72 -7.52 -30.22
C GLU A 12 14.17 -7.07 -30.02
N GLU A 13 15.10 -7.92 -30.44
CA GLU A 13 16.52 -7.59 -30.54
C GLU A 13 16.76 -6.60 -31.69
N LEU A 14 17.31 -5.44 -31.38
CA LEU A 14 17.75 -4.46 -32.37
C LEU A 14 19.26 -4.54 -32.61
N GLU A 15 20.04 -4.65 -31.53
CA GLU A 15 21.50 -4.67 -31.57
C GLU A 15 22.06 -5.34 -30.31
N LEU A 16 23.14 -6.12 -30.44
CA LEU A 16 23.81 -6.79 -29.33
C LEU A 16 25.27 -6.36 -29.25
N GLU A 17 25.64 -5.67 -28.17
CA GLU A 17 27.01 -5.27 -27.86
C GLU A 17 27.53 -6.03 -26.63
N GLY A 18 28.34 -7.06 -26.86
CA GLY A 18 28.87 -7.91 -25.80
C GLY A 18 27.75 -8.64 -25.05
N GLU A 19 27.52 -8.30 -23.78
CA GLU A 19 26.46 -8.88 -22.94
C GLU A 19 25.22 -7.97 -22.80
N ARG A 20 25.12 -6.90 -23.60
CA ARG A 20 24.01 -5.94 -23.53
C ARG A 20 23.22 -5.93 -24.83
N LEU A 21 21.92 -6.14 -24.71
CA LEU A 21 20.95 -6.09 -25.80
C LEU A 21 20.26 -4.72 -25.83
N HIS A 22 20.33 -4.05 -26.97
CA HIS A 22 19.44 -2.97 -27.35
C HIS A 22 18.14 -3.58 -27.87
N TYR A 23 17.03 -3.23 -27.23
CA TYR A 23 15.75 -3.87 -27.50
C TYR A 23 14.65 -2.86 -27.82
N ARG A 24 13.61 -3.34 -28.52
CA ARG A 24 12.28 -2.70 -28.60
C ARG A 24 11.25 -3.60 -27.94
N ARG A 25 10.46 -3.07 -27.00
CA ARG A 25 9.40 -3.84 -26.31
C ARG A 25 8.29 -4.19 -27.30
N ARG A 26 7.87 -5.46 -27.31
CA ARG A 26 6.74 -5.97 -28.09
C ARG A 26 5.52 -6.22 -27.22
N THR A 27 5.69 -6.77 -26.03
CA THR A 27 4.62 -7.02 -25.04
C THR A 27 5.13 -6.83 -23.60
N GLY A 28 4.25 -6.92 -22.60
CA GLY A 28 4.61 -6.70 -21.18
C GLY A 28 4.74 -5.22 -20.82
N ALA A 29 5.30 -4.86 -19.67
CA ALA A 29 5.48 -3.47 -19.21
C ALA A 29 6.96 -3.04 -19.18
N GLY A 30 7.23 -1.73 -19.31
CA GLY A 30 8.56 -1.14 -19.26
C GLY A 30 8.82 -0.15 -20.42
N PRO A 31 10.05 0.38 -20.53
CA PRO A 31 10.42 1.31 -21.61
C PRO A 31 10.13 0.72 -22.99
N GLU A 32 9.71 1.55 -23.94
CA GLU A 32 9.48 1.12 -25.33
C GLU A 32 10.75 0.62 -26.01
N ALA A 33 11.90 1.20 -25.64
CA ALA A 33 13.22 0.74 -26.08
C ALA A 33 14.28 1.02 -25.00
N GLY A 34 15.39 0.30 -25.05
CA GLY A 34 16.52 0.54 -24.17
C GLY A 34 17.57 -0.55 -24.19
N TRP A 35 18.55 -0.43 -23.30
CA TRP A 35 19.63 -1.41 -23.14
C TRP A 35 19.42 -2.27 -21.89
N VAL A 36 19.53 -3.58 -22.04
CA VAL A 36 19.42 -4.56 -20.94
C VAL A 36 20.54 -5.59 -21.02
N CYS A 37 21.07 -6.04 -19.89
CA CYS A 37 22.04 -7.14 -19.89
C CYS A 37 21.33 -8.46 -20.18
N VAL A 38 21.91 -9.31 -21.03
CA VAL A 38 21.38 -10.64 -21.33
C VAL A 38 21.55 -11.57 -20.12
N ALA A 39 22.61 -11.38 -19.32
CA ALA A 39 22.85 -12.10 -18.08
C ALA A 39 23.42 -11.18 -16.98
N LEU A 40 23.19 -11.52 -15.72
CA LEU A 40 23.80 -10.85 -14.57
C LEU A 40 24.13 -11.86 -13.47
N LYS A 41 25.40 -11.92 -13.04
CA LYS A 41 25.88 -12.86 -12.00
C LYS A 41 25.50 -14.32 -12.27
N GLY A 42 25.61 -14.75 -13.53
CA GLY A 42 25.29 -16.13 -13.96
C GLY A 42 23.80 -16.45 -14.10
N LYS A 43 22.90 -15.47 -13.94
CA LYS A 43 21.47 -15.63 -14.23
C LYS A 43 21.12 -14.96 -15.56
N SER A 44 20.52 -15.72 -16.47
CA SER A 44 19.96 -15.17 -17.71
C SER A 44 18.78 -14.25 -17.38
N LEU A 45 18.82 -13.02 -17.88
CA LEU A 45 17.75 -12.03 -17.78
C LEU A 45 16.89 -12.00 -19.04
N LEU A 46 17.46 -12.37 -20.19
CA LEU A 46 16.76 -12.60 -21.43
C LEU A 46 17.10 -13.98 -21.97
N VAL A 47 16.10 -14.64 -22.56
CA VAL A 47 16.25 -15.91 -23.24
C VAL A 47 15.58 -15.81 -24.62
N PRO A 48 16.12 -16.44 -25.66
CA PRO A 48 15.46 -16.51 -26.96
C PRO A 48 14.09 -17.16 -26.83
N VAL A 49 13.08 -16.56 -27.45
CA VAL A 49 11.71 -17.12 -27.53
C VAL A 49 11.54 -17.70 -28.93
N GLU A 50 11.05 -18.94 -29.03
CA GLU A 50 10.78 -19.55 -30.33
C GLU A 50 9.68 -18.78 -31.08
N ALA A 51 9.78 -18.71 -32.41
CA ALA A 51 8.87 -17.91 -33.24
C ALA A 51 7.38 -18.26 -33.05
N LYS A 52 7.08 -19.51 -32.69
CA LYS A 52 5.72 -19.98 -32.40
C LYS A 52 5.15 -19.37 -31.11
N ASP A 53 5.99 -19.18 -30.10
CA ASP A 53 5.60 -18.61 -28.81
C ASP A 53 5.57 -17.07 -28.85
N ALA A 54 6.43 -16.46 -29.67
CA ALA A 54 6.41 -15.02 -29.93
C ALA A 54 5.09 -14.58 -30.61
N ALA A 55 4.59 -15.37 -31.57
CA ALA A 55 3.31 -15.11 -32.24
C ALA A 55 2.11 -15.24 -31.27
N ALA A 56 2.14 -16.22 -30.36
CA ALA A 56 1.11 -16.38 -29.34
C ALA A 56 1.11 -15.23 -28.31
N ALA A 57 2.28 -14.74 -27.93
CA ALA A 57 2.41 -13.59 -27.02
C ALA A 57 1.96 -12.27 -27.67
N LEU A 58 2.26 -12.08 -28.96
CA LEU A 58 1.82 -10.91 -29.75
C LEU A 58 0.31 -10.92 -30.04
N ALA A 59 -0.32 -12.09 -30.10
CA ALA A 59 -1.76 -12.23 -30.35
C ALA A 59 -2.64 -12.00 -29.11
N GLN A 60 -2.06 -11.80 -27.92
CA GLN A 60 -2.79 -11.48 -26.68
C GLN A 60 -2.99 -9.97 -26.44
N GLU A 61 -2.91 -9.13 -27.49
CA GLU A 61 -3.49 -7.78 -27.45
C GLU A 61 -4.97 -7.83 -27.85
N HIS A 62 -5.82 -7.42 -26.90
CA HIS A 62 -7.27 -7.25 -26.97
C HIS A 62 -7.89 -7.01 -28.36
N PRO A 63 -8.89 -7.84 -28.72
CA PRO A 63 -10.13 -7.36 -29.31
C PRO A 63 -11.28 -7.47 -28.28
N ASP A 64 -12.05 -6.40 -28.16
CA ASP A 64 -13.50 -6.33 -27.86
C ASP A 64 -14.06 -7.25 -26.74
N ALA A 65 -14.53 -6.76 -25.59
CA ALA A 65 -15.66 -5.84 -25.44
C ALA A 65 -16.94 -6.26 -26.20
N ASP A 66 -17.28 -7.55 -26.23
CA ASP A 66 -18.67 -8.05 -26.17
C ASP A 66 -18.66 -9.58 -26.14
N SER A 67 -19.66 -10.19 -25.49
CA SER A 67 -19.81 -11.63 -25.15
C SER A 67 -19.04 -12.12 -23.92
N ALA A 68 -19.48 -11.66 -22.75
CA ALA A 68 -19.35 -12.48 -21.55
C ALA A 68 -20.38 -13.61 -21.65
N ASP A 69 -19.88 -14.79 -22.00
CA ASP A 69 -20.56 -16.07 -21.88
C ASP A 69 -20.96 -16.27 -20.39
N GLU A 70 -22.26 -16.47 -20.16
CA GLU A 70 -22.81 -16.85 -18.86
C GLU A 70 -22.45 -18.32 -18.61
N SER A 71 -21.27 -18.59 -18.04
CA SER A 71 -21.04 -19.88 -17.40
C SER A 71 -20.16 -19.80 -16.17
N GLU A 72 -20.81 -20.15 -15.05
CA GLU A 72 -20.26 -20.68 -13.81
C GLU A 72 -19.34 -19.74 -13.01
N GLU A 73 -20.00 -18.82 -12.28
CA GLU A 73 -19.50 -18.29 -11.01
C GLU A 73 -19.15 -19.47 -10.09
N ALA A 74 -17.86 -19.83 -10.06
CA ALA A 74 -17.32 -20.66 -9.00
C ALA A 74 -17.54 -19.93 -7.66
N ASP A 75 -18.33 -20.58 -6.82
CA ASP A 75 -18.76 -20.20 -5.48
C ASP A 75 -17.56 -19.74 -4.63
N HIS A 76 -17.28 -18.43 -4.64
CA HIS A 76 -16.31 -17.85 -3.73
C HIS A 76 -16.95 -17.72 -2.34
N PRO A 77 -16.43 -18.38 -1.30
CA PRO A 77 -17.03 -18.41 0.02
C PRO A 77 -16.64 -17.15 0.79
N TYR A 78 -16.97 -15.98 0.25
CA TYR A 78 -17.04 -14.79 1.09
C TYR A 78 -18.35 -14.85 1.85
N PRO A 79 -18.35 -14.72 3.19
CA PRO A 79 -19.60 -14.67 3.94
C PRO A 79 -20.48 -13.59 3.31
N SER A 80 -21.75 -13.93 3.10
CA SER A 80 -22.77 -12.97 2.69
C SER A 80 -23.01 -11.98 3.83
N GLU A 81 -22.01 -11.19 4.17
CA GLU A 81 -22.20 -10.05 5.05
C GLU A 81 -23.29 -9.20 4.41
N GLU A 82 -24.29 -8.83 5.21
CA GLU A 82 -25.35 -7.94 4.78
C GLU A 82 -24.70 -6.67 4.22
N ARG A 83 -24.63 -6.56 2.89
CA ARG A 83 -24.07 -5.43 2.12
C ARG A 83 -24.63 -4.08 2.58
N SER A 84 -25.75 -4.08 3.32
CA SER A 84 -26.33 -2.90 3.98
C SER A 84 -25.50 -2.28 5.09
N GLN A 85 -24.57 -3.00 5.73
CA GLN A 85 -23.71 -2.45 6.79
C GLN A 85 -22.60 -1.54 6.26
N TRP A 86 -22.27 -1.71 4.97
CA TRP A 86 -21.27 -0.94 4.22
C TRP A 86 -21.82 0.37 3.66
N LEU A 87 -23.14 0.54 3.69
CA LEU A 87 -23.81 1.75 3.24
C LEU A 87 -23.72 2.84 4.30
N PRO A 88 -23.61 4.12 3.89
CA PRO A 88 -23.70 5.23 4.81
C PRO A 88 -24.96 5.12 5.69
N PRO A 89 -24.89 5.40 7.01
CA PRO A 89 -26.07 5.35 7.88
C PRO A 89 -27.23 6.18 7.32
N GLY A 90 -28.39 5.56 7.10
CA GLY A 90 -29.56 6.24 6.52
C GLY A 90 -29.59 6.32 4.99
N ALA A 91 -28.64 5.70 4.27
CA ALA A 91 -28.68 5.60 2.80
C ALA A 91 -30.01 5.03 2.31
N TRP A 92 -30.47 3.93 2.92
CA TRP A 92 -31.78 3.36 2.63
C TRP A 92 -32.96 4.23 3.05
N ALA A 93 -32.82 5.05 4.09
CA ALA A 93 -33.86 6.00 4.48
C ALA A 93 -34.04 7.09 3.42
N ARG A 94 -32.94 7.57 2.83
CA ARG A 94 -32.96 8.50 1.68
C ARG A 94 -33.64 7.87 0.47
N VAL A 95 -33.26 6.64 0.12
CA VAL A 95 -33.91 5.88 -0.98
C VAL A 95 -35.40 5.72 -0.71
N LYS A 96 -35.77 5.34 0.51
CA LYS A 96 -37.17 5.17 0.92
C LYS A 96 -37.95 6.48 0.83
N ALA A 97 -37.40 7.58 1.31
CA ALA A 97 -38.03 8.90 1.25
C ALA A 97 -38.27 9.36 -0.20
N VAL A 98 -37.33 9.10 -1.12
CA VAL A 98 -37.50 9.40 -2.55
C VAL A 98 -38.56 8.50 -3.18
N ALA A 99 -38.58 7.21 -2.86
CA ALA A 99 -39.60 6.27 -3.34
C ALA A 99 -41.00 6.64 -2.83
N GLU A 100 -41.14 7.00 -1.55
CA GLU A 100 -42.39 7.46 -0.93
C GLU A 100 -42.92 8.73 -1.60
N LYS A 101 -42.05 9.73 -1.84
CA LYS A 101 -42.42 10.96 -2.58
C LYS A 101 -42.92 10.68 -4.01
N GLN A 102 -42.43 9.61 -4.63
CA GLN A 102 -42.83 9.20 -5.98
C GLN A 102 -43.96 8.17 -5.98
N LEU A 103 -44.51 7.83 -4.81
CA LEU A 103 -45.57 6.83 -4.63
C LEU A 103 -45.18 5.44 -5.16
N LEU A 104 -43.91 5.09 -5.06
CA LEU A 104 -43.37 3.82 -5.55
C LEU A 104 -43.18 2.82 -4.42
N ARG A 105 -43.61 1.57 -4.64
CA ARG A 105 -43.20 0.42 -3.83
C ARG A 105 -42.03 -0.28 -4.51
N VAL A 106 -40.82 -0.08 -4.00
CA VAL A 106 -39.62 -0.71 -4.57
C VAL A 106 -38.97 -1.64 -3.54
N PRO A 107 -38.97 -2.97 -3.76
CA PRO A 107 -38.25 -3.91 -2.92
C PRO A 107 -36.73 -3.66 -2.98
N ARG A 108 -36.01 -3.84 -1.85
CA ARG A 108 -34.54 -3.70 -1.81
C ARG A 108 -33.81 -4.55 -2.84
N GLN A 109 -34.34 -5.73 -3.18
CA GLN A 109 -33.75 -6.67 -4.13
C GLN A 109 -33.83 -6.21 -5.59
N VAL A 110 -34.76 -5.29 -5.91
CA VAL A 110 -34.95 -4.77 -7.27
C VAL A 110 -34.05 -3.55 -7.52
N LEU A 111 -33.65 -2.85 -6.46
CA LEU A 111 -32.76 -1.70 -6.57
C LEU A 111 -31.30 -2.13 -6.63
N PRO A 112 -30.54 -1.63 -7.61
CA PRO A 112 -29.11 -1.92 -7.68
C PRO A 112 -28.40 -1.23 -6.49
N PRO A 113 -27.32 -1.80 -5.94
CA PRO A 113 -26.66 -1.29 -4.74
C PRO A 113 -26.30 0.20 -4.79
N GLU A 114 -25.99 0.71 -5.99
CA GLU A 114 -25.56 2.08 -6.26
C GLU A 114 -26.69 3.11 -6.07
N ALA A 115 -27.95 2.69 -6.08
CA ALA A 115 -29.10 3.53 -5.76
C ALA A 115 -29.02 4.08 -4.33
N ALA A 116 -28.47 3.29 -3.41
CA ALA A 116 -28.26 3.72 -2.02
C ALA A 116 -27.06 4.69 -1.89
N PHE A 117 -26.05 4.58 -2.75
CA PHE A 117 -24.85 5.39 -2.68
C PHE A 117 -25.05 6.82 -3.22
N CYS A 118 -25.58 6.97 -4.44
CA CYS A 118 -25.41 8.24 -5.14
C CYS A 118 -26.56 8.67 -6.07
N TRP A 119 -27.66 7.94 -6.16
CA TRP A 119 -28.77 8.36 -7.02
C TRP A 119 -29.44 9.62 -6.48
N SER A 120 -29.56 10.63 -7.34
CA SER A 120 -30.38 11.80 -7.12
C SER A 120 -31.86 11.45 -7.29
N GLU A 121 -32.75 12.36 -6.88
CA GLU A 121 -34.18 12.19 -7.13
C GLU A 121 -34.50 12.05 -8.63
N ALA A 122 -33.76 12.75 -9.50
CA ALA A 122 -33.92 12.65 -10.95
C ALA A 122 -33.51 11.26 -11.50
N ASP A 123 -32.43 10.69 -10.97
CA ASP A 123 -31.96 9.34 -11.31
C ASP A 123 -33.02 8.29 -10.94
N PHE A 124 -33.60 8.41 -9.74
CA PHE A 124 -34.72 7.57 -9.32
C PHE A 124 -35.92 7.70 -10.27
N ARG A 125 -36.32 8.93 -10.66
CA ARG A 125 -37.43 9.16 -11.61
C ARG A 125 -37.17 8.58 -13.00
N GLN A 126 -35.91 8.54 -13.44
CA GLN A 126 -35.54 8.00 -14.74
C GLN A 126 -35.57 6.47 -14.73
N TYR A 127 -34.97 5.87 -13.71
CA TYR A 127 -34.98 4.42 -13.54
C TYR A 127 -36.42 3.88 -13.47
N THR A 128 -37.29 4.55 -12.72
CA THR A 128 -38.69 4.13 -12.53
C THR A 128 -39.53 4.31 -13.78
N ARG A 129 -39.37 5.43 -14.51
CA ARG A 129 -40.04 5.64 -15.82
C ARG A 129 -39.70 4.56 -16.85
N THR A 130 -38.50 4.00 -16.77
CA THR A 130 -38.04 2.99 -17.73
C THR A 130 -38.31 1.56 -17.27
N GLY A 131 -39.07 1.37 -16.17
CA GLY A 131 -39.32 0.04 -15.61
C GLY A 131 -38.03 -0.68 -15.18
N GLY A 132 -36.98 0.09 -14.89
CA GLY A 132 -35.65 -0.44 -14.58
C GLY A 132 -34.76 -0.77 -15.78
N ALA A 133 -35.26 -0.59 -17.01
CA ALA A 133 -34.49 -0.87 -18.24
C ALA A 133 -33.32 0.10 -18.44
N THR A 134 -33.44 1.36 -18.00
CA THR A 134 -32.35 2.34 -18.07
C THR A 134 -31.79 2.60 -16.69
N LYS A 135 -30.61 2.05 -16.41
CA LYS A 135 -29.83 2.44 -15.24
C LYS A 135 -29.28 3.85 -15.45
N PRO A 136 -29.42 4.77 -14.48
CA PRO A 136 -28.74 6.05 -14.52
C PRO A 136 -27.25 5.84 -14.77
N LYS A 137 -26.63 6.67 -15.62
CA LYS A 137 -25.17 6.65 -15.76
C LYS A 137 -24.58 7.08 -14.43
N LEU A 138 -24.11 6.11 -13.65
CA LEU A 138 -23.42 6.35 -12.39
C LEU A 138 -22.21 7.22 -12.68
N ARG A 139 -22.20 8.43 -12.12
CA ARG A 139 -21.00 9.26 -12.03
C ARG A 139 -20.32 9.03 -10.68
N VAL A 140 -20.31 7.78 -10.20
CA VAL A 140 -19.54 7.45 -9.01
C VAL A 140 -18.08 7.47 -9.42
N ARG A 141 -17.35 8.42 -8.84
CA ARG A 141 -15.94 8.60 -9.14
C ARG A 141 -15.13 7.97 -8.02
N PHE A 142 -14.10 7.23 -8.38
CA PHE A 142 -13.03 6.89 -7.45
C PHE A 142 -11.74 7.52 -7.95
N TYR A 143 -10.76 7.65 -7.08
CA TYR A 143 -9.45 8.15 -7.41
C TYR A 143 -8.40 7.18 -6.91
N VAL A 144 -7.49 6.77 -7.78
CA VAL A 144 -6.27 6.06 -7.41
C VAL A 144 -5.12 7.00 -7.67
N SER A 145 -4.31 7.26 -6.65
CA SER A 145 -3.20 8.18 -6.76
C SER A 145 -2.14 7.67 -7.74
N PRO A 146 -1.59 8.52 -8.63
CA PRO A 146 -0.54 8.14 -9.58
C PRO A 146 0.75 7.61 -8.94
N ASP A 147 0.95 7.86 -7.65
CA ASP A 147 2.09 7.34 -6.89
C ASP A 147 1.85 5.94 -6.30
N CYS A 148 0.66 5.38 -6.49
CA CYS A 148 0.40 3.98 -6.20
C CYS A 148 1.26 3.11 -7.12
N PRO A 149 1.84 2.02 -6.62
CA PRO A 149 2.41 0.98 -7.48
C PRO A 149 1.34 0.49 -8.48
N GLN A 150 1.74 0.17 -9.71
CA GLN A 150 0.81 -0.34 -10.72
C GLN A 150 0.00 -1.54 -10.21
N THR A 151 0.61 -2.42 -9.43
CA THR A 151 -0.07 -3.56 -8.79
C THR A 151 -1.29 -3.15 -7.95
N ILE A 152 -1.25 -1.98 -7.31
CA ILE A 152 -2.42 -1.46 -6.56
C ILE A 152 -3.50 -0.99 -7.53
N ALA A 153 -3.13 -0.29 -8.61
CA ALA A 153 -4.08 0.13 -9.62
C ALA A 153 -4.76 -1.08 -10.28
N ASP A 154 -4.01 -2.13 -10.58
CA ASP A 154 -4.52 -3.38 -11.18
C ASP A 154 -5.42 -4.17 -10.22
N LEU A 155 -5.19 -4.08 -8.91
CA LEU A 155 -6.06 -4.73 -7.91
C LEU A 155 -7.34 -3.93 -7.63
N VAL A 156 -7.27 -2.60 -7.67
CA VAL A 156 -8.37 -1.72 -7.25
C VAL A 156 -9.28 -1.35 -8.42
N THR A 157 -8.71 -1.10 -9.61
CA THR A 157 -9.47 -0.55 -10.76
C THR A 157 -10.48 -1.54 -11.34
N PRO A 158 -10.12 -2.80 -11.67
CA PRO A 158 -11.07 -3.75 -12.27
C PRO A 158 -12.35 -3.98 -11.48
N PRO A 159 -12.34 -4.26 -10.15
CA PRO A 159 -13.58 -4.49 -9.41
C PRO A 159 -14.45 -3.24 -9.28
N LEU A 160 -13.87 -2.04 -9.33
CA LEU A 160 -14.63 -0.79 -9.31
C LEU A 160 -15.21 -0.46 -10.68
N SER A 161 -14.45 -0.67 -11.76
CA SER A 161 -14.92 -0.53 -13.13
C SER A 161 -16.07 -1.50 -13.44
N ALA A 162 -16.01 -2.75 -12.96
CA ALA A 162 -17.09 -3.72 -13.09
C ALA A 162 -18.40 -3.27 -12.41
N ARG A 163 -18.31 -2.36 -11.43
CA ARG A 163 -19.46 -1.71 -10.78
C ARG A 163 -19.90 -0.41 -11.45
N ASN A 164 -19.40 -0.15 -12.65
CA ASN A 164 -19.64 1.08 -13.42
C ASN A 164 -19.16 2.35 -12.70
N TRP A 165 -18.09 2.26 -11.91
CA TRP A 165 -17.44 3.42 -11.32
C TRP A 165 -16.39 3.98 -12.27
N ALA A 166 -16.25 5.31 -12.32
CA ALA A 166 -15.29 5.99 -13.17
C ALA A 166 -14.04 6.41 -12.39
N CYS A 167 -12.85 6.06 -12.87
CA CYS A 167 -11.61 6.58 -12.31
C CYS A 167 -11.45 8.08 -12.65
N ALA A 168 -11.29 8.93 -11.64
CA ALA A 168 -10.98 10.33 -11.81
C ALA A 168 -9.49 10.48 -12.20
N ARG A 169 -9.24 10.88 -13.44
CA ARG A 169 -7.89 11.09 -13.98
C ARG A 169 -7.18 12.36 -13.46
N SER A 170 -7.89 13.22 -12.71
CA SER A 170 -7.39 14.49 -12.19
C SER A 170 -7.60 14.59 -10.67
N GLN A 171 -6.74 15.36 -9.99
CA GLN A 171 -6.87 15.66 -8.55
C GLN A 171 -8.30 16.16 -8.20
N PRO A 172 -8.79 15.88 -6.98
CA PRO A 172 -10.21 16.05 -6.58
C PRO A 172 -10.69 17.49 -6.39
N ALA A 173 -10.06 18.48 -7.04
CA ALA A 173 -10.70 19.78 -7.28
C ALA A 173 -11.90 19.67 -8.26
N ALA A 174 -12.10 18.50 -8.87
CA ALA A 174 -13.26 18.23 -9.70
C ALA A 174 -14.54 18.20 -8.86
N SER A 175 -15.55 18.99 -9.26
CA SER A 175 -16.90 18.93 -8.70
C SER A 175 -17.76 17.98 -9.54
N PRO A 176 -18.38 16.93 -8.96
CA PRO A 176 -18.29 16.49 -7.56
C PRO A 176 -17.01 15.67 -7.27
N PRO A 177 -16.51 15.67 -6.01
CA PRO A 177 -15.33 14.91 -5.61
C PRO A 177 -15.59 13.39 -5.69
N PRO A 178 -14.54 12.56 -5.80
CA PRO A 178 -14.69 11.11 -5.79
C PRO A 178 -15.32 10.63 -4.47
N ILE A 179 -16.08 9.54 -4.51
CA ILE A 179 -16.64 8.89 -3.32
C ILE A 179 -15.63 7.93 -2.68
N PHE A 180 -14.56 7.58 -3.41
CA PHE A 180 -13.51 6.70 -2.92
C PHE A 180 -12.13 7.21 -3.33
N ILE A 181 -11.21 7.30 -2.37
CA ILE A 181 -9.83 7.68 -2.60
C ILE A 181 -8.90 6.55 -2.15
N TRP A 182 -8.03 6.12 -3.05
CA TRP A 182 -6.89 5.27 -2.77
C TRP A 182 -5.59 6.06 -2.96
N GLU A 183 -5.01 6.53 -1.86
CA GLU A 183 -3.71 7.21 -1.87
C GLU A 183 -2.54 6.23 -1.74
N GLY A 184 -1.52 6.47 -2.57
CA GLY A 184 -0.21 5.83 -2.52
C GLY A 184 0.69 6.51 -1.49
N TYR A 185 2.00 6.28 -1.54
CA TYR A 185 2.94 6.67 -0.48
C TYR A 185 2.82 8.15 -0.03
N ARG A 186 2.70 9.08 -0.96
CA ARG A 186 2.61 10.52 -0.74
C ARG A 186 1.18 10.94 -0.44
N ARG A 187 1.04 11.80 0.57
CA ARG A 187 -0.20 12.55 0.82
C ARG A 187 -0.27 13.67 -0.19
N THR A 188 -1.13 13.52 -1.17
CA THR A 188 -1.31 14.54 -2.22
C THR A 188 -2.73 15.08 -2.23
N ILE A 189 -3.64 14.48 -1.44
CA ILE A 189 -5.06 14.78 -1.45
C ILE A 189 -5.60 14.98 -0.04
N ASP A 190 -6.40 16.02 0.12
CA ASP A 190 -7.28 16.16 1.27
C ASP A 190 -8.51 15.25 1.10
N PRO A 191 -8.72 14.24 1.96
CA PRO A 191 -9.90 13.38 1.89
C PRO A 191 -11.16 14.09 2.41
N GLY A 192 -11.07 15.27 3.03
CA GLY A 192 -12.17 16.01 3.63
C GLY A 192 -13.43 16.13 2.76
N PRO A 193 -13.34 16.59 1.50
CA PRO A 193 -14.49 16.66 0.59
C PRO A 193 -15.15 15.30 0.31
N THR A 194 -14.34 14.24 0.20
CA THR A 194 -14.84 12.87 -0.01
C THR A 194 -15.55 12.37 1.25
N LEU A 195 -14.94 12.57 2.42
CA LEU A 195 -15.51 12.16 3.71
C LEU A 195 -16.79 12.94 4.04
N ALA A 196 -16.89 14.22 3.66
CA ALA A 196 -18.11 15.03 3.82
C ALA A 196 -19.30 14.47 3.03
N LEU A 197 -19.05 13.83 1.89
CA LEU A 197 -20.05 13.07 1.13
C LEU A 197 -20.27 11.65 1.64
N ARG A 198 -19.69 11.30 2.81
CA ARG A 198 -19.66 9.94 3.36
C ARG A 198 -18.97 8.93 2.46
N GLY A 199 -18.03 9.41 1.65
CA GLY A 199 -17.10 8.59 0.89
C GLY A 199 -16.04 7.96 1.78
N LEU A 200 -15.16 7.18 1.15
CA LEU A 200 -14.15 6.36 1.81
C LEU A 200 -12.75 6.81 1.37
N ALA A 201 -11.80 6.71 2.29
CA ALA A 201 -10.37 6.88 2.01
C ALA A 201 -9.62 5.69 2.59
N ASN A 202 -8.60 5.19 1.89
CA ASN A 202 -7.80 4.04 2.33
C ASN A 202 -6.82 4.36 3.47
N ARG A 203 -6.96 5.51 4.13
CA ARG A 203 -6.03 6.01 5.15
C ARG A 203 -6.76 6.73 6.27
N VAL A 204 -6.16 6.66 7.45
CA VAL A 204 -6.62 7.38 8.65
C VAL A 204 -5.53 8.37 9.07
N PRO A 205 -5.69 9.69 8.81
CA PRO A 205 -4.64 10.67 9.05
C PRO A 205 -4.11 10.71 10.49
N SER A 206 -5.00 10.49 11.47
CA SER A 206 -4.63 10.46 12.88
C SER A 206 -3.75 9.28 13.28
N LEU A 207 -3.69 8.21 12.48
CA LEU A 207 -2.82 7.05 12.74
C LEU A 207 -1.41 7.22 12.14
N PHE A 208 -1.16 8.22 11.30
CA PHE A 208 0.15 8.33 10.64
C PHE A 208 1.34 8.51 11.60
N PRO A 209 1.26 9.29 12.69
CA PRO A 209 2.39 9.42 13.61
C PRO A 209 2.90 8.06 14.10
N MET A 210 1.98 7.17 14.49
CA MET A 210 2.32 5.82 14.99
C MET A 210 2.81 4.83 13.92
N THR A 211 2.71 5.15 12.63
CA THR A 211 3.26 4.29 11.56
C THR A 211 4.77 4.41 11.39
N THR A 212 5.38 5.41 12.04
CA THR A 212 6.84 5.59 12.09
C THR A 212 7.43 4.80 13.26
N LYS A 213 8.74 4.52 13.25
CA LYS A 213 9.37 3.72 14.33
C LYS A 213 9.38 4.48 15.66
N VAL A 214 9.70 5.77 15.60
CA VAL A 214 9.71 6.65 16.76
C VAL A 214 8.28 6.90 17.23
N GLY A 215 7.33 7.20 16.33
CA GLY A 215 5.96 7.42 16.75
C GLY A 215 5.26 6.16 17.28
N MET A 216 5.65 4.96 16.84
CA MET A 216 5.21 3.71 17.47
C MET A 216 5.76 3.56 18.89
N LEU A 217 7.07 3.84 19.10
CA LEU A 217 7.67 3.83 20.43
C LEU A 217 6.94 4.79 21.38
N GLU A 218 6.70 6.02 20.94
CA GLU A 218 5.98 7.04 21.71
C GLU A 218 4.55 6.60 22.01
N ALA A 219 3.83 6.05 21.02
CA ALA A 219 2.46 5.57 21.22
C ALA A 219 2.40 4.45 22.27
N ILE A 220 3.37 3.54 22.28
CA ILE A 220 3.46 2.46 23.27
C ILE A 220 3.81 3.02 24.66
N GLN A 221 4.74 3.97 24.76
CA GLN A 221 5.08 4.63 26.03
C GLN A 221 3.86 5.35 26.62
N VAL A 222 3.13 6.12 25.81
CA VAL A 222 1.89 6.80 26.21
C VAL A 222 0.84 5.78 26.66
N HIS A 223 0.67 4.69 25.92
CA HIS A 223 -0.24 3.62 26.31
C HIS A 223 0.16 2.99 27.65
N CYS A 224 1.44 2.68 27.85
CA CYS A 224 1.93 2.10 29.11
C CYS A 224 1.66 3.02 30.30
N ALA A 225 1.98 4.31 30.16
CA ALA A 225 1.72 5.31 31.18
C ALA A 225 0.21 5.46 31.48
N LYS A 226 -0.63 5.46 30.45
CA LYS A 226 -2.09 5.59 30.60
C LYS A 226 -2.72 4.39 31.30
N GLU A 227 -2.30 3.18 30.93
CA GLU A 227 -2.85 1.93 31.49
C GLU A 227 -2.13 1.51 32.80
N GLY A 228 -1.13 2.27 33.25
CA GLY A 228 -0.35 1.94 34.45
C GLY A 228 0.48 0.67 34.33
N VAL A 229 0.79 0.22 33.10
CA VAL A 229 1.63 -0.96 32.86
C VAL A 229 3.10 -0.57 32.72
N PRO A 230 4.06 -1.37 33.23
CA PRO A 230 5.48 -1.09 33.07
C PRO A 230 5.91 -1.05 31.60
N PHE A 231 6.80 -0.12 31.27
CA PHE A 231 7.46 -0.09 29.97
C PHE A 231 8.80 -0.85 30.02
N PRO A 232 9.10 -1.70 29.02
CA PRO A 232 8.23 -2.09 27.92
C PRO A 232 7.24 -3.20 28.34
N PRO A 233 6.07 -3.29 27.67
CA PRO A 233 5.17 -4.44 27.87
C PRO A 233 5.82 -5.71 27.33
N ALA A 234 5.40 -6.89 27.83
CA ALA A 234 6.05 -8.18 27.52
C ALA A 234 6.15 -8.52 26.02
N TRP A 235 5.24 -7.99 25.20
CA TRP A 235 5.19 -8.22 23.75
C TRP A 235 6.00 -7.20 22.93
N TYR A 236 6.59 -6.18 23.56
CA TYR A 236 7.40 -5.16 22.90
C TYR A 236 8.83 -5.16 23.45
N PRO A 237 9.86 -5.26 22.59
CA PRO A 237 11.24 -5.20 23.05
C PRO A 237 11.61 -3.78 23.51
N LEU A 238 12.44 -3.69 24.56
CA LEU A 238 12.97 -2.43 25.08
C LEU A 238 13.58 -1.59 23.96
N ALA A 239 13.27 -0.30 23.95
CA ALA A 239 13.68 0.60 22.89
C ALA A 239 13.91 2.02 23.43
N PHE A 240 14.85 2.72 22.79
CA PHE A 240 15.26 4.08 23.10
C PHE A 240 15.25 4.90 21.81
N ARG A 241 14.85 6.17 21.90
CA ARG A 241 14.83 7.12 20.79
C ARG A 241 16.18 7.82 20.70
N LEU A 242 16.90 7.68 19.59
CA LEU A 242 18.17 8.41 19.38
C LEU A 242 17.94 9.66 18.53
N PRO A 243 18.63 10.78 18.83
CA PRO A 243 19.68 10.95 19.86
C PRO A 243 19.19 11.11 21.31
N ASP A 244 17.91 11.42 21.51
CA ASP A 244 17.37 11.95 22.78
C ASP A 244 17.67 11.06 24.01
N ASP A 245 17.65 9.74 23.85
CA ASP A 245 17.86 8.75 24.90
C ASP A 245 19.27 8.09 24.86
N LEU A 246 20.24 8.69 24.17
CA LEU A 246 21.58 8.08 23.96
C LEU A 246 22.26 7.69 25.29
N GLU A 247 22.26 8.58 26.28
CA GLU A 247 22.89 8.31 27.58
C GLU A 247 22.13 7.26 28.40
N ALA A 248 20.80 7.26 28.34
CA ALA A 248 19.96 6.25 28.99
C ALA A 248 20.23 4.86 28.40
N TRP A 249 20.35 4.77 27.07
CA TRP A 249 20.72 3.54 26.38
C TRP A 249 22.12 3.07 26.79
N LYS A 250 23.14 3.94 26.77
CA LYS A 250 24.51 3.59 27.21
C LYS A 250 24.52 3.07 28.65
N ALA A 251 23.82 3.74 29.56
CA ALA A 251 23.72 3.32 30.95
C ALA A 251 23.06 1.93 31.09
N HIS A 252 22.08 1.61 30.24
CA HIS A 252 21.48 0.29 30.20
C HIS A 252 22.46 -0.77 29.66
N VAL A 253 23.16 -0.49 28.56
CA VAL A 253 24.15 -1.42 27.96
C VAL A 253 25.27 -1.74 28.94
N ARG A 254 25.77 -0.77 29.71
CA ARG A 254 26.80 -1.02 30.74
C ARG A 254 26.35 -2.01 31.82
N ARG A 255 25.05 -2.04 32.15
CA ARG A 255 24.47 -2.99 33.11
C ARG A 255 24.15 -4.36 32.50
N HIS A 256 23.98 -4.40 31.18
CA HIS A 256 23.53 -5.58 30.45
C HIS A 256 24.37 -5.79 29.17
N PRO A 257 25.70 -6.03 29.30
CA PRO A 257 26.62 -6.12 28.17
C PRO A 257 26.38 -7.34 27.27
N GLU A 258 25.64 -8.34 27.76
CA GLU A 258 25.28 -9.54 26.99
C GLU A 258 24.17 -9.27 25.95
N LYS A 259 23.42 -8.17 26.12
CA LYS A 259 22.30 -7.84 25.23
C LYS A 259 22.79 -7.31 23.89
N ARG A 260 22.07 -7.70 22.84
CA ARG A 260 22.30 -7.22 21.47
C ARG A 260 21.22 -6.24 21.08
N TRP A 261 21.55 -5.36 20.14
CA TRP A 261 20.71 -4.22 19.77
C TRP A 261 20.60 -4.09 18.26
N ILE A 262 19.57 -3.40 17.82
CA ILE A 262 19.32 -3.08 16.43
C ILE A 262 18.86 -1.63 16.33
N TYR A 263 19.62 -0.80 15.63
CA TYR A 263 19.24 0.55 15.27
C TYR A 263 18.41 0.54 14.00
N LYS A 264 17.35 1.33 13.97
CA LYS A 264 16.44 1.47 12.84
C LYS A 264 16.10 2.95 12.61
N PRO A 265 16.33 3.52 11.42
CA PRO A 265 16.02 4.92 11.14
C PRO A 265 14.51 5.15 11.07
N ASN A 266 14.05 6.33 11.50
CA ASN A 266 12.62 6.61 11.64
C ASN A 266 11.87 6.56 10.29
N GLY A 267 12.41 7.21 9.26
CA GLY A 267 11.82 7.31 7.92
C GLY A 267 12.19 6.20 6.93
N GLY A 268 12.94 5.17 7.35
CA GLY A 268 13.40 4.10 6.46
C GLY A 268 12.42 2.94 6.29
N ALA A 269 12.35 2.37 5.08
CA ALA A 269 11.63 1.13 4.77
C ALA A 269 12.59 0.09 4.13
N ARG A 270 12.12 -1.15 3.95
CA ARG A 270 12.87 -2.24 3.26
C ARG A 270 14.21 -2.62 3.91
N GLY A 271 14.37 -2.35 5.20
CA GLY A 271 15.59 -2.65 5.95
C GLY A 271 16.77 -1.69 5.70
N ILE A 272 16.55 -0.63 4.94
CA ILE A 272 17.56 0.38 4.63
C ILE A 272 17.97 1.12 5.91
N GLY A 273 19.28 1.26 6.12
CA GLY A 273 19.86 1.97 7.27
C GLY A 273 19.76 1.23 8.60
N ILE A 274 19.32 -0.04 8.61
CA ILE A 274 19.37 -0.88 9.81
C ILE A 274 20.83 -1.21 10.13
N ILE A 275 21.17 -1.13 11.42
CA ILE A 275 22.51 -1.43 11.94
C ILE A 275 22.35 -2.39 13.14
N LEU A 276 23.09 -3.49 13.14
CA LEU A 276 23.20 -4.35 14.31
C LEU A 276 24.27 -3.78 15.24
N VAL A 277 23.93 -3.68 16.52
CA VAL A 277 24.74 -3.03 17.55
C VAL A 277 25.01 -4.03 18.66
N SER A 278 26.28 -4.17 19.00
CA SER A 278 26.79 -5.16 19.96
C SER A 278 27.36 -4.51 21.21
N LYS A 279 27.93 -3.32 21.06
CA LYS A 279 28.60 -2.56 22.10
C LYS A 279 28.37 -1.06 21.90
N ILE A 280 28.72 -0.26 22.91
CA ILE A 280 28.48 1.19 22.90
C ILE A 280 29.26 1.85 21.76
N GLU A 281 30.49 1.40 21.53
CA GLU A 281 31.43 1.96 20.56
C GLU A 281 30.97 1.78 19.11
N ASP A 282 30.04 0.85 18.84
CA ASP A 282 29.43 0.71 17.52
C ASP A 282 28.53 1.91 17.16
N VAL A 283 28.08 2.66 18.17
CA VAL A 283 27.15 3.80 18.06
C VAL A 283 27.82 5.12 18.44
N ASP A 284 28.57 5.12 19.54
CA ASP A 284 29.20 6.31 20.10
C ASP A 284 30.52 5.93 20.77
N SER A 285 31.62 6.44 20.24
CA SER A 285 32.96 6.27 20.81
C SER A 285 33.67 7.62 20.90
N HIS A 286 34.81 7.65 21.59
CA HIS A 286 35.63 8.85 21.67
C HIS A 286 36.10 9.30 20.27
N ASP A 287 36.51 8.35 19.42
CA ASP A 287 37.08 8.63 18.11
C ASP A 287 36.01 8.87 17.03
N GLU A 288 34.84 8.26 17.19
CA GLU A 288 33.69 8.43 16.30
C GLU A 288 32.39 8.69 17.10
N PRO A 289 32.21 9.91 17.65
CA PRO A 289 31.04 10.22 18.45
C PRO A 289 29.76 10.20 17.59
N PHE A 290 28.65 9.80 18.21
CA PHE A 290 27.34 9.68 17.56
C PHE A 290 26.94 10.97 16.85
N SER A 291 27.19 12.12 17.47
CA SER A 291 26.88 13.44 16.90
C SER A 291 27.55 13.69 15.54
N GLN A 292 28.77 13.18 15.32
CA GLN A 292 29.49 13.30 14.05
C GLN A 292 29.08 12.23 13.03
N ARG A 293 28.59 11.09 13.52
CA ARG A 293 28.05 9.99 12.69
C ARG A 293 26.57 10.17 12.35
N CYS A 294 25.89 11.11 13.00
CA CYS A 294 24.49 11.43 12.80
C CYS A 294 24.35 12.46 11.68
N ARG A 295 23.87 12.03 10.52
CA ARG A 295 23.70 12.88 9.34
C ARG A 295 22.50 12.43 8.52
N GLU A 296 22.04 13.29 7.61
CA GLU A 296 21.06 12.86 6.62
C GLU A 296 21.60 11.66 5.85
N MET A 297 20.83 10.57 5.84
CA MET A 297 21.24 9.35 5.16
C MET A 297 21.18 9.59 3.66
N PRO A 298 22.27 9.30 2.90
CA PRO A 298 22.23 9.39 1.46
C PRO A 298 21.19 8.42 0.89
N ALA A 299 20.80 8.64 -0.38
CA ALA A 299 19.93 7.72 -1.08
C ALA A 299 20.52 6.30 -1.03
N PHE A 300 19.68 5.32 -0.68
CA PHE A 300 20.10 3.93 -0.52
C PHE A 300 20.86 3.43 -1.75
N ASN A 301 22.13 3.06 -1.54
CA ASN A 301 22.95 2.45 -2.57
C ASN A 301 22.89 0.92 -2.44
N PRO A 302 22.22 0.20 -3.36
CA PRO A 302 22.11 -1.26 -3.30
C PRO A 302 23.44 -1.99 -3.55
N HIS A 303 24.49 -1.27 -3.98
CA HIS A 303 25.82 -1.81 -4.21
C HIS A 303 26.77 -1.61 -3.03
N GLU A 304 26.35 -0.86 -2.00
CA GLU A 304 27.14 -0.67 -0.79
C GLU A 304 27.17 -1.96 0.04
N SER A 305 28.35 -2.30 0.59
CA SER A 305 28.51 -3.49 1.41
C SER A 305 27.52 -3.48 2.60
N PRO A 306 26.82 -4.59 2.88
CA PRO A 306 26.01 -4.74 4.09
C PRO A 306 26.80 -4.55 5.39
N LEU A 307 28.13 -4.74 5.32
CA LEU A 307 29.06 -4.64 6.45
C LEU A 307 29.81 -3.30 6.51
N ALA A 308 29.55 -2.37 5.58
CA ALA A 308 30.16 -1.05 5.63
C ALA A 308 29.77 -0.34 6.94
N THR A 309 30.72 0.38 7.55
CA THR A 309 30.40 1.29 8.65
C THR A 309 29.39 2.32 8.16
N ARG A 310 28.22 2.35 8.80
CA ARG A 310 27.12 3.24 8.41
C ARG A 310 26.98 4.40 9.38
N HIS A 311 26.48 5.49 8.81
CA HIS A 311 26.01 6.63 9.56
C HIS A 311 24.63 6.37 10.15
N PHE A 312 24.30 7.13 11.19
CA PHE A 312 22.99 7.12 11.82
C PHE A 312 22.14 8.22 11.22
N ALA A 313 20.84 7.95 11.06
CA ALA A 313 19.90 8.98 10.65
C ALA A 313 19.66 9.97 11.80
N PRO A 314 19.22 11.21 11.52
CA PRO A 314 18.96 12.23 12.54
C PRO A 314 17.94 11.83 13.60
N SER A 315 17.09 10.86 13.29
CA SER A 315 16.11 10.30 14.20
C SER A 315 15.92 8.81 13.92
N GLY A 316 15.92 8.01 14.98
CA GLY A 316 15.71 6.58 14.90
C GLY A 316 15.45 5.95 16.25
N VAL A 317 15.26 4.63 16.24
CA VAL A 317 15.07 3.84 17.44
C VAL A 317 16.21 2.82 17.53
N ILE A 318 16.87 2.76 18.68
CA ILE A 318 17.72 1.63 19.04
C ILE A 318 16.91 0.69 19.95
N GLN A 319 16.76 -0.55 19.53
CA GLN A 319 15.86 -1.52 20.14
C GLN A 319 16.63 -2.79 20.49
N GLN A 320 16.28 -3.42 21.61
CA GLN A 320 16.84 -4.70 21.99
C GLN A 320 16.54 -5.73 20.90
N TYR A 321 17.57 -6.43 20.44
CA TYR A 321 17.45 -7.46 19.43
C TYR A 321 16.96 -8.77 20.07
N VAL A 322 15.87 -9.31 19.53
CA VAL A 322 15.32 -10.60 19.98
C VAL A 322 16.24 -11.72 19.48
N GLN A 323 16.90 -12.41 20.42
CA GLN A 323 17.86 -13.48 20.13
C GLN A 323 17.23 -14.87 20.11
N ASP A 324 16.28 -15.12 21.02
CA ASP A 324 15.53 -16.38 21.07
C ASP A 324 14.38 -16.32 20.06
N LEU A 325 14.68 -16.73 18.83
CA LEU A 325 13.78 -16.64 17.69
C LEU A 325 13.28 -18.03 17.33
N LEU A 326 11.98 -18.14 17.05
CA LEU A 326 11.47 -19.29 16.33
C LEU A 326 12.10 -19.34 14.93
N LEU A 327 12.71 -20.48 14.60
CA LEU A 327 13.34 -20.71 13.30
C LEU A 327 12.48 -21.67 12.49
N TRP A 328 12.29 -21.36 11.22
CA TRP A 328 11.72 -22.28 10.23
C TRP A 328 12.84 -22.76 9.32
N ASP A 329 13.14 -24.06 9.32
CA ASP A 329 14.26 -24.64 8.57
C ASP A 329 15.59 -23.88 8.82
N LYS A 330 15.92 -23.66 10.10
CA LYS A 330 17.11 -22.93 10.56
C LYS A 330 17.20 -21.47 10.06
N ARG A 331 16.12 -20.92 9.51
CA ARG A 331 16.06 -19.53 9.01
C ARG A 331 15.15 -18.70 9.89
N LYS A 332 15.59 -17.47 10.15
CA LYS A 332 14.75 -16.44 10.74
C LYS A 332 13.66 -16.05 9.75
N PHE A 333 12.43 -15.90 10.22
CA PHE A 333 11.34 -15.33 9.47
C PHE A 333 10.68 -14.18 10.24
N ALA A 334 9.82 -13.44 9.56
CA ALA A 334 8.94 -12.46 10.16
C ALA A 334 7.54 -12.65 9.60
N VAL A 335 6.52 -12.48 10.43
CA VAL A 335 5.13 -12.56 10.00
C VAL A 335 4.67 -11.19 9.56
N ARG A 336 4.12 -11.10 8.34
CA ARG A 336 3.39 -9.92 7.88
C ARG A 336 1.90 -10.15 8.14
N VAL A 337 1.34 -9.39 9.07
CA VAL A 337 -0.11 -9.35 9.31
C VAL A 337 -0.70 -8.15 8.59
N TYR A 338 -1.79 -8.36 7.86
CA TYR A 338 -2.60 -7.31 7.26
C TYR A 338 -3.82 -7.09 8.14
N VAL A 339 -4.01 -5.85 8.60
CA VAL A 339 -5.14 -5.46 9.45
C VAL A 339 -5.91 -4.36 8.72
N LEU A 340 -7.21 -4.56 8.56
CA LEU A 340 -8.11 -3.57 7.98
C LEU A 340 -8.85 -2.84 9.11
N PHE A 341 -8.67 -1.53 9.20
CA PHE A 341 -9.51 -0.67 10.04
C PHE A 341 -10.61 -0.09 9.17
N VAL A 342 -11.86 -0.51 9.41
CA VAL A 342 -13.02 -0.03 8.65
C VAL A 342 -13.51 1.28 9.24
N ARG A 343 -13.44 1.43 10.57
CA ARG A 343 -13.88 2.63 11.28
C ARG A 343 -13.06 2.84 12.55
N VAL A 344 -12.78 4.09 12.90
CA VAL A 344 -12.07 4.43 14.16
C VAL A 344 -13.00 4.88 15.29
N ARG A 345 -14.26 5.25 14.98
CA ARG A 345 -15.28 5.66 15.96
C ARG A 345 -16.70 5.24 15.51
N PRO A 346 -17.31 4.21 16.13
CA PRO A 346 -16.66 3.20 16.98
C PRO A 346 -15.56 2.46 16.20
N LEU A 347 -14.61 1.85 16.93
CA LEU A 347 -13.58 1.01 16.32
C LEU A 347 -14.26 -0.22 15.69
N LEU A 348 -14.07 -0.39 14.39
CA LEU A 348 -14.51 -1.55 13.61
C LEU A 348 -13.36 -2.05 12.75
#